data_AF-A0A8H6IDW8-F1
#
_entry.id   AF-A0A8H6IDW8-F1
#
_cell.length_a   1.000
_cell.length_b   1.000
_cell.length_c   1.000
_cell.angle_alpha   90.00
_cell.angle_beta   90.00
_cell.angle_gamma   90.00
#
_symmetry.space_group_name_H-M   'P 1'
#
loop_
_entity.id
_entity.type
_entity.pdbx_description
1 polymer ?
#
loop_
_entity_poly.entity_id
_entity_poly.type
_entity_poly.pdbx_seq_one_letter_code
_entity_poly.pdbx_strand_id
1 'polypeptide(L)' 'MSFTFNWPRFSDQFHYDAIQMLNTALNKGNKPPIIADKIEVVELEMGTQVPTLSTSVHAFTEHYV' A
#
# COMPACT_ATOMS: atom_id res chain seq x y z
N MET A 1 -1.88 19.64 17.49
CA MET A 1 -1.66 19.88 16.04
C MET A 1 -2.59 18.94 15.29
N SER A 2 -3.43 19.46 14.39
CA SER A 2 -4.36 18.65 13.60
C SER A 2 -3.88 18.57 12.14
N PHE A 3 -3.59 17.36 11.66
CA PHE A 3 -3.39 17.11 10.24
C PHE A 3 -4.75 16.76 9.64
N THR A 4 -5.25 17.58 8.72
CA THR A 4 -6.43 17.23 7.93
C THR A 4 -5.96 16.40 6.74
N PHE A 5 -6.23 15.10 6.77
CA PHE A 5 -5.88 14.18 5.70
C PHE A 5 -7.15 13.86 4.89
N ASN A 6 -7.18 14.34 3.65
CA ASN A 6 -8.25 13.97 2.71
C ASN A 6 -7.84 12.66 2.04
N TRP A 7 -8.74 11.66 2.05
CA TRP A 7 -8.61 10.45 1.25
C TRP A 7 -9.42 10.63 -0.04
N PRO A 8 -8.82 11.22 -1.09
CA PRO A 8 -9.55 11.47 -2.32
C PRO A 8 -9.80 10.15 -3.06
N ARG A 9 -10.71 10.22 -4.02
CA ARG A 9 -10.66 9.28 -5.14
C ARG A 9 -9.31 9.45 -5.84
N PHE A 10 -8.53 8.39 -5.92
CA PHE A 10 -7.29 8.40 -6.69
C PHE A 10 -7.58 8.51 -8.18
N SER A 11 -6.67 9.12 -8.95
CA SER A 11 -6.84 9.26 -10.39
C SER A 11 -6.81 7.91 -11.10
N ASP A 12 -7.38 7.86 -12.31
CA ASP A 12 -7.35 6.65 -13.13
C ASP A 12 -5.90 6.24 -13.48
N GLN A 13 -5.03 7.23 -13.70
CA GLN A 13 -3.59 6.99 -13.94
C GLN A 13 -2.92 6.35 -12.72
N PHE A 14 -3.22 6.82 -11.52
CA PHE A 14 -2.68 6.22 -10.30
C PHE A 14 -3.13 4.76 -10.16
N HIS A 15 -4.42 4.47 -10.42
CA HIS A 15 -4.91 3.09 -10.38
C HIS A 15 -4.21 2.22 -11.42
N TYR A 16 -4.03 2.73 -12.65
CA TYR A 16 -3.30 2.02 -13.69
C TYR A 16 -1.87 1.68 -13.25
N ASP A 17 -1.13 2.66 -12.74
CA ASP A 17 0.26 2.46 -12.31
C ASP A 17 0.35 1.48 -11.12
N ALA A 18 -0.57 1.60 -10.15
CA ALA A 18 -0.65 0.72 -9.00
C ALA A 18 -0.98 -0.73 -9.40
N ILE A 19 -1.88 -0.92 -10.36
CA ILE A 19 -2.19 -2.23 -10.96
C ILE A 19 -0.94 -2.83 -11.63
N GLN A 20 -0.20 -2.06 -12.41
CA GLN A 20 1.04 -2.55 -13.05
C GLN A 20 2.11 -2.94 -12.03
N MET A 21 2.27 -2.13 -10.98
CA MET A 21 3.20 -2.42 -9.89
C MET A 21 2.83 -3.70 -9.15
N LEU A 22 1.54 -3.86 -8.80
CA LEU A 22 1.04 -5.05 -8.10
C LEU A 22 1.14 -6.30 -8.97
N ASN A 23 0.76 -6.23 -10.25
CA ASN A 23 0.96 -7.32 -11.22
C ASN A 23 2.42 -7.76 -11.27
N THR A 24 3.34 -6.81 -11.37
CA THR A 24 4.78 -7.11 -11.40
C THR A 24 5.24 -7.78 -10.11
N ALA A 25 4.81 -7.27 -8.95
CA ALA A 25 5.18 -7.83 -7.65
C ALA A 25 4.64 -9.26 -7.46
N LEU A 26 3.38 -9.51 -7.83
CA LEU A 26 2.74 -10.83 -7.72
C LEU A 26 3.41 -11.88 -8.62
N ASN A 27 3.98 -11.45 -9.75
CA ASN A 27 4.66 -12.34 -10.68
C ASN A 27 6.18 -12.41 -10.46
N LYS A 28 6.72 -11.70 -9.47
CA LYS A 28 8.16 -11.70 -9.17
C LYS A 28 8.53 -12.90 -8.30
N GLY A 29 9.65 -13.55 -8.61
CA GLY A 29 10.19 -14.66 -7.82
C GLY A 29 9.62 -16.03 -8.19
N ASN A 30 9.84 -17.03 -7.34
CA ASN A 30 9.35 -18.39 -7.55
C ASN A 30 7.89 -18.50 -7.13
N LYS A 31 7.01 -18.67 -8.11
CA LYS A 31 5.60 -18.97 -7.84
C LYS A 31 5.47 -20.38 -7.26
N PRO A 32 4.49 -20.61 -6.36
CA PRO A 32 4.14 -21.96 -5.93
C PRO A 32 3.87 -22.86 -7.16
N PRO A 33 4.26 -24.15 -7.14
CA PRO A 33 4.13 -25.04 -8.31
C PRO A 33 2.69 -25.19 -8.82
N ILE A 34 1.70 -24.96 -7.95
CA ILE A 34 0.27 -25.01 -8.30
C ILE A 34 -0.17 -23.83 -9.18
N ILE A 35 0.58 -22.73 -9.18
CA ILE A 35 0.30 -21.57 -10.03
C ILE A 35 1.03 -21.78 -11.37
N ALA A 36 0.29 -22.32 -12.34
CA ALA A 36 0.83 -22.62 -13.66
C ALA A 36 1.01 -21.38 -14.55
N ASP A 37 0.34 -20.26 -14.25
CA ASP A 37 0.27 -19.09 -15.13
C ASP A 37 0.57 -17.76 -14.41
N LYS A 38 0.42 -16.65 -15.13
CA LYS A 38 0.52 -15.28 -14.60
C LYS A 38 -0.65 -14.95 -13.69
N ILE A 39 -0.34 -14.23 -12.62
CA ILE A 39 -1.35 -13.65 -11.74
C ILE A 39 -1.70 -12.29 -12.33
N GLU A 40 -2.99 -12.07 -12.60
CA GLU A 40 -3.49 -10.80 -13.13
C GLU A 40 -4.37 -10.10 -12.08
N VAL A 41 -4.09 -8.82 -11.87
CA VAL A 41 -4.92 -7.93 -11.06
C VAL A 41 -6.12 -7.52 -11.90
N VAL A 42 -7.29 -8.05 -11.55
CA VAL A 42 -8.58 -7.77 -12.22
C VAL A 42 -9.19 -6.46 -11.72
N GLU A 43 -9.02 -6.14 -10.44
CA GLU A 43 -9.59 -4.98 -9.79
C GLU A 43 -8.71 -4.54 -8.62
N LEU A 44 -8.64 -3.23 -8.36
CA LEU A 44 -7.89 -2.65 -7.26
C LEU A 44 -8.68 -1.49 -6.65
N GLU A 45 -9.22 -1.71 -5.45
CA GLU A 45 -9.97 -0.72 -4.68
C GLU A 45 -9.12 -0.17 -3.53
N MET A 46 -8.92 1.14 -3.49
CA MET A 46 -8.14 1.81 -2.44
C MET A 46 -8.96 2.10 -1.17
N GLY A 47 -10.26 1.77 -1.18
CA GLY A 47 -11.19 2.05 -0.10
C GLY A 47 -11.47 3.54 0.10
N THR A 48 -12.35 3.84 1.06
CA THR A 48 -12.80 5.21 1.37
C THR A 48 -12.34 5.70 2.75
N GLN A 49 -11.78 4.81 3.57
CA GLN A 49 -11.30 5.14 4.89
C GLN A 49 -9.83 5.55 4.86
N VAL A 50 -9.56 6.70 5.46
CA VAL A 50 -8.21 7.14 5.78
C VAL A 50 -7.53 6.11 6.71
N PRO A 51 -6.27 5.75 6.49
CA PRO A 51 -5.53 4.98 7.47
C PRO A 51 -5.30 5.82 8.73
N THR A 52 -5.37 5.20 9.90
CA THR A 52 -4.96 5.82 11.16
C THR A 52 -3.44 5.98 11.19
N LEU A 53 -2.97 7.22 11.07
CA LEU A 53 -1.55 7.55 11.20
C LEU A 53 -1.22 7.72 12.68
N SER A 54 -0.48 6.76 13.26
CA SER A 54 0.21 6.98 14.54
C SER A 54 1.58 7.56 14.24
N THR A 55 1.84 8.80 14.65
CA THR A 55 3.22 9.28 14.73
C THR A 55 3.92 8.48 15.82
N SER A 56 4.73 7.49 15.45
CA SER A 56 5.61 6.80 16.41
C SER A 56 6.60 7.80 16.99
N VAL A 57 6.21 8.45 18.09
CA VAL A 57 7.14 9.08 19.02
C VAL A 57 7.66 7.96 19.92
N HIS A 58 8.58 7.17 19.39
CA HIS A 58 9.30 6.11 20.08
C HIS A 58 10.72 6.15 19.51
N ALA A 59 11.80 6.47 20.22
CA ALA A 59 12.03 6.73 21.63
C ALA A 59 13.33 7.57 21.71
N PHE A 60 13.30 8.74 22.35
CA PHE A 60 14.51 9.52 22.67
C PHE A 60 14.33 10.29 23.98
N THR A 61 13.75 9.65 24.99
CA THR A 61 13.61 10.28 26.32
C THR A 61 13.84 9.31 27.46
N GLU A 62 14.84 8.42 27.39
CA GLU A 62 15.32 7.73 28.61
C GLU A 62 16.83 7.43 28.50
N HIS A 63 17.66 8.47 28.60
CA HIS A 63 19.05 8.35 29.07
C HIS A 63 19.57 9.74 29.48
N TYR A 64 19.01 10.29 30.55
CA TYR A 64 19.63 11.37 31.32
C TYR A 64 19.08 11.34 32.75
N VAL A 65 19.62 10.42 33.56
CA VAL A 65 19.80 10.56 35.01
C VAL A 65 21.12 9.88 35.37
#